data_AF-A0A3M1CJB2-F1
#
_entry.id   AF-A0A3M1CJB2-F1
#
_cell.length_a   1.000
_cell.length_b   1.000
_cell.length_c   1.000
_cell.angle_alpha   90.00
_cell.angle_beta   90.00
_cell.angle_gamma   90.00
#
_symmetry.space_group_name_H-M   'P 1'
#
loop_
_entity.id
_entity.type
_entity.pdbx_description
1 polymer ?
#
loop_
_entity_poly.entity_id
_entity_poly.type
_entity_poly.pdbx_seq_one_letter_code
_entity_poly.pdbx_strand_id
1 'polypeptide(L)'
;MPTVLVLLLACTPQADDTGHAADSGGDTARDSCQATARGTLPADTIQLSWDDGASRGSLRTEDWSIGDYVLGESKAHEWVRFEPATDTTIHGISAQVVGLPDNPDALVTLALYDDFGFNGFDAWWPEPLWEGSLCAGDLVEGQWATWVLDEPLTVPTGTLIYAGHQRFGADDVALLFDEASHGDGSCATWDDCHSAVNLPDATSITISGVTYTFWKGYSGSLPRDYLLRLDVTQDDAPAAEDLVFALDPDKPTGSRQAFGDYDNDGFEDLYVPGALWHNDGDGRFTDVTDDSGIAA
;
A
#
# COMPACT_ATOMS: atom_id res chain seq x y z
N MET A 1 19.07 -23.37 33.18
CA MET A 1 18.76 -23.92 31.84
C MET A 1 17.41 -23.34 31.45
N PRO A 2 17.28 -22.56 30.37
CA PRO A 2 15.98 -22.04 29.99
C PRO A 2 15.13 -23.19 29.43
N THR A 3 13.90 -23.29 29.92
CA THR A 3 12.91 -24.28 29.51
C THR A 3 12.07 -23.67 28.40
N VAL A 4 12.02 -24.33 27.24
CA VAL A 4 11.15 -23.97 26.12
C VAL A 4 9.84 -24.75 26.26
N LEU A 5 8.71 -24.05 26.20
CA LEU A 5 7.38 -24.64 26.18
C LEU A 5 6.89 -24.66 24.73
N VAL A 6 6.70 -25.86 24.16
CA VAL A 6 6.13 -26.05 22.83
C VAL A 6 4.69 -26.54 23.01
N LEU A 7 3.72 -25.73 22.57
CA LEU A 7 2.31 -26.10 22.54
C LEU A 7 1.99 -26.71 21.17
N LEU A 8 1.72 -28.01 21.14
CA LEU A 8 1.21 -28.72 19.96
C LEU A 8 -0.32 -28.78 20.05
N LEU A 9 -1.01 -28.02 19.20
CA LEU A 9 -2.46 -28.16 19.01
C LEU A 9 -2.71 -29.32 18.04
N ALA A 10 -3.35 -30.37 18.52
CA ALA A 10 -3.82 -31.49 17.70
C ALA A 10 -5.25 -31.21 17.23
N CYS A 11 -5.51 -31.32 15.93
CA CYS A 11 -6.86 -31.33 15.38
C CYS A 11 -7.58 -32.63 15.76
N THR A 12 -8.79 -32.52 16.30
CA THR A 12 -9.72 -33.66 16.46
C THR A 12 -10.56 -33.86 15.19
N PRO A 13 -10.85 -35.10 14.77
CA PRO A 13 -11.71 -35.35 13.62
C PRO A 13 -13.20 -35.18 13.95
N GLN A 14 -13.92 -34.75 12.91
CA GLN A 14 -15.33 -34.45 12.78
C GLN A 14 -16.26 -35.60 13.21
N ALA A 15 -17.38 -35.25 13.85
CA ALA A 15 -18.52 -36.15 14.05
C ALA A 15 -19.60 -35.82 13.02
N ASP A 16 -20.00 -36.80 12.21
CA ASP A 16 -21.25 -36.78 11.46
C ASP A 16 -22.44 -36.90 12.44
N ASP A 17 -23.47 -36.06 12.29
CA ASP A 17 -24.83 -36.58 12.12
C ASP A 17 -25.87 -35.51 11.70
N THR A 18 -26.45 -35.78 10.53
CA THR A 18 -27.85 -35.67 10.11
C THR A 18 -28.88 -34.79 10.86
N GLY A 19 -29.60 -33.95 10.09
CA GLY A 19 -31.00 -33.60 10.40
C GLY A 19 -31.42 -32.15 10.11
N HIS A 20 -32.18 -31.95 9.03
CA HIS A 20 -32.77 -30.67 8.61
C HIS A 20 -33.72 -30.03 9.64
N ALA A 21 -33.64 -28.70 9.78
CA ALA A 21 -34.80 -27.84 9.98
C ALA A 21 -34.63 -26.59 9.08
N ALA A 22 -35.68 -26.27 8.32
CA ALA A 22 -35.72 -25.13 7.42
C ALA A 22 -35.79 -23.82 8.20
N ASP A 23 -34.95 -22.84 7.85
CA ASP A 23 -35.18 -21.45 8.18
C ASP A 23 -34.76 -20.53 7.02
N SER A 24 -35.49 -19.43 6.92
CA SER A 24 -35.56 -18.49 5.82
C SER A 24 -34.37 -17.53 5.74
N GLY A 25 -33.86 -17.32 4.52
CA GLY A 25 -33.21 -16.08 4.06
C GLY A 25 -32.06 -15.56 4.92
N GLY A 26 -30.88 -16.14 4.78
CA GLY A 26 -29.62 -15.64 5.33
C GLY A 26 -28.47 -16.08 4.44
N ASP A 27 -27.56 -15.17 4.17
CA ASP A 27 -26.33 -15.33 3.38
C ASP A 27 -25.64 -16.66 3.69
N THR A 28 -25.70 -17.62 2.76
CA THR A 28 -25.06 -18.92 2.95
C THR A 28 -23.59 -18.75 2.63
N ALA A 29 -22.80 -18.41 3.64
CA ALA A 29 -21.36 -18.64 3.62
C ALA A 29 -21.11 -20.04 3.04
N ARG A 30 -20.31 -20.14 1.97
CA ARG A 30 -19.88 -21.44 1.47
C ARG A 30 -19.10 -22.14 2.59
N ASP A 31 -19.64 -23.20 3.16
CA ASP A 31 -19.01 -23.98 4.24
C ASP A 31 -17.59 -24.48 3.88
N SER A 32 -17.28 -24.61 2.58
CA SER A 32 -15.97 -25.00 2.08
C SER A 32 -14.94 -23.87 2.02
N CYS A 33 -15.37 -22.61 1.95
CA CYS A 33 -14.47 -21.47 1.78
C CYS A 33 -14.19 -20.74 3.10
N GLN A 34 -12.90 -20.63 3.45
CA GLN A 34 -12.40 -20.11 4.73
C GLN A 34 -11.98 -18.63 4.62
N ALA A 35 -12.81 -17.78 4.00
CA ALA A 35 -12.54 -16.34 3.91
C ALA A 35 -12.45 -15.68 5.30
N THR A 36 -11.52 -14.73 5.45
CA THR A 36 -11.20 -14.09 6.73
C THR A 36 -11.66 -12.64 6.83
N ALA A 37 -11.83 -11.93 5.70
CA ALA A 37 -12.12 -10.50 5.67
C ALA A 37 -13.62 -10.19 5.52
N ARG A 38 -14.45 -10.84 6.32
CA ARG A 38 -15.91 -10.68 6.30
C ARG A 38 -16.35 -9.78 7.44
N GLY A 39 -17.31 -8.90 7.18
CA GLY A 39 -17.84 -8.03 8.22
C GLY A 39 -18.73 -6.94 7.66
N THR A 40 -19.05 -5.97 8.53
CA THR A 40 -19.78 -4.76 8.18
C THR A 40 -18.96 -3.56 8.60
N LEU A 41 -18.81 -2.59 7.70
CA LEU A 41 -18.16 -1.33 8.01
C LEU A 41 -18.99 -0.51 9.03
N PRO A 42 -18.34 0.32 9.86
CA PRO A 42 -19.02 1.37 10.61
C PRO A 42 -19.86 2.29 9.71
N ALA A 43 -20.89 2.91 10.28
CA ALA A 43 -21.83 3.73 9.51
C ALA A 43 -21.25 5.10 9.08
N ASP A 44 -20.22 5.57 9.79
CA ASP A 44 -19.50 6.83 9.59
C ASP A 44 -18.23 6.66 8.75
N THR A 45 -18.01 5.48 8.17
CA THR A 45 -16.88 5.20 7.30
C THR A 45 -16.92 6.05 6.02
N ILE A 46 -15.77 6.63 5.67
CA ILE A 46 -15.51 7.32 4.42
C ILE A 46 -14.47 6.53 3.60
N GLN A 47 -14.34 6.86 2.31
CA GLN A 47 -13.35 6.25 1.44
C GLN A 47 -12.21 7.22 1.14
N LEU A 48 -10.97 6.78 1.37
CA LEU A 48 -9.78 7.39 0.78
C LEU A 48 -9.53 6.72 -0.57
N SER A 49 -9.38 7.52 -1.62
CA SER A 49 -9.25 7.04 -2.99
C SER A 49 -8.48 8.03 -3.87
N TRP A 50 -7.77 7.51 -4.85
CA TRP A 50 -7.12 8.30 -5.91
C TRP A 50 -7.79 8.12 -7.28
N ASP A 51 -8.69 7.14 -7.37
CA ASP A 51 -9.39 6.74 -8.60
C ASP A 51 -10.72 7.49 -8.84
N ASP A 52 -11.18 7.48 -10.10
CA ASP A 52 -12.49 7.95 -10.53
C ASP A 52 -13.58 6.85 -10.57
N GLY A 53 -13.18 5.60 -10.29
CA GLY A 53 -14.02 4.41 -10.27
C GLY A 53 -14.37 3.81 -11.64
N ALA A 54 -13.90 4.41 -12.74
CA ALA A 54 -14.19 3.99 -14.11
C ALA A 54 -13.01 3.19 -14.70
N SER A 55 -13.08 1.86 -14.55
CA SER A 55 -12.05 0.93 -15.04
C SER A 55 -11.69 1.13 -16.51
N ARG A 56 -10.38 1.12 -16.79
CA ARG A 56 -9.78 1.20 -18.12
C ARG A 56 -8.94 -0.01 -18.49
N GLY A 57 -8.47 -0.77 -17.50
CA GLY A 57 -7.70 -1.98 -17.71
C GLY A 57 -7.23 -2.60 -16.41
N SER A 58 -6.32 -3.56 -16.54
CA SER A 58 -5.55 -4.11 -15.43
C SER A 58 -4.14 -4.45 -15.92
N LEU A 59 -3.24 -4.76 -15.00
CA LEU A 59 -1.90 -5.17 -15.38
C LEU A 59 -1.89 -6.38 -16.32
N ARG A 60 -2.89 -7.28 -16.25
CA ARG A 60 -3.00 -8.47 -17.12
C ARG A 60 -3.06 -8.13 -18.60
N THR A 61 -3.50 -6.92 -18.95
CA THR A 61 -3.60 -6.47 -20.34
C THR A 61 -2.43 -5.60 -20.78
N GLU A 62 -1.49 -5.31 -19.88
CA GLU A 62 -0.31 -4.49 -20.18
C GLU A 62 0.77 -5.33 -20.86
N ASP A 63 1.19 -4.92 -22.06
CA ASP A 63 2.15 -5.64 -22.91
C ASP A 63 3.53 -4.97 -22.96
N TRP A 64 3.71 -3.83 -22.29
CA TRP A 64 5.00 -3.17 -22.18
C TRP A 64 5.89 -3.83 -21.12
N SER A 65 7.19 -3.54 -21.21
CA SER A 65 8.21 -4.21 -20.41
C SER A 65 9.11 -3.24 -19.68
N ILE A 66 9.60 -3.68 -18.53
CA ILE A 66 10.71 -3.07 -17.80
C ILE A 66 11.88 -4.04 -17.92
N GLY A 67 12.87 -3.73 -18.76
CA GLY A 67 13.91 -4.70 -19.11
C GLY A 67 13.30 -5.92 -19.81
N ASP A 68 13.55 -7.11 -19.25
CA ASP A 68 13.05 -8.39 -19.78
C ASP A 68 11.70 -8.81 -19.15
N TYR A 69 11.11 -7.97 -18.29
CA TYR A 69 9.87 -8.28 -17.56
C TYR A 69 8.67 -7.64 -18.23
N VAL A 70 7.82 -8.45 -18.88
CA VAL A 70 6.52 -8.01 -19.43
C VAL A 70 5.53 -7.88 -18.28
N LEU A 71 4.91 -6.71 -18.10
CA LEU A 71 4.10 -6.45 -16.92
C LEU A 71 2.92 -7.41 -16.75
N GLY A 72 2.15 -7.67 -17.81
CA GLY A 72 0.99 -8.56 -17.73
C GLY A 72 1.33 -10.04 -17.53
N GLU A 73 2.58 -10.44 -17.76
CA GLU A 73 3.03 -11.82 -17.59
C GLU A 73 3.80 -12.05 -16.28
N SER A 74 4.42 -10.99 -15.75
CA SER A 74 5.34 -11.08 -14.62
C SER A 74 4.62 -11.26 -13.29
N LYS A 75 5.32 -11.92 -12.36
CA LYS A 75 5.07 -11.76 -10.93
C LYS A 75 5.18 -10.28 -10.59
N ALA A 76 4.18 -9.75 -9.93
CA ALA A 76 4.09 -8.34 -9.60
C ALA A 76 3.36 -8.17 -8.26
N HIS A 77 3.73 -7.17 -7.49
CA HIS A 77 2.91 -6.72 -6.37
C HIS A 77 2.29 -5.37 -6.74
N GLU A 78 0.99 -5.25 -6.51
CA GLU A 78 0.16 -4.13 -6.94
C GLU A 78 -0.20 -3.33 -5.70
N TRP A 79 0.31 -2.10 -5.59
CA TRP A 79 0.18 -1.28 -4.39
C TRP A 79 -0.51 0.04 -4.67
N VAL A 80 -1.33 0.50 -3.73
CA VAL A 80 -1.78 1.89 -3.63
C VAL A 80 -1.29 2.45 -2.31
N ARG A 81 -0.58 3.57 -2.37
CA ARG A 81 -0.07 4.34 -1.24
C ARG A 81 -1.15 5.30 -0.75
N PHE A 82 -1.28 5.38 0.57
CA PHE A 82 -2.08 6.39 1.26
C PHE A 82 -1.21 7.10 2.29
N GLU A 83 -1.43 8.39 2.43
CA GLU A 83 -0.80 9.24 3.44
C GLU A 83 -1.92 10.03 4.13
N PRO A 84 -2.53 9.47 5.19
CA PRO A 84 -3.66 10.12 5.81
C PRO A 84 -3.24 11.43 6.49
N ALA A 85 -4.01 12.49 6.24
CA ALA A 85 -3.76 13.83 6.76
C ALA A 85 -4.06 13.97 8.26
N THR A 86 -4.67 12.96 8.87
CA THR A 86 -5.09 12.92 10.28
C THR A 86 -4.94 11.51 10.82
N ASP A 87 -5.06 11.35 12.14
CA ASP A 87 -5.14 10.03 12.75
C ASP A 87 -6.35 9.28 12.17
N THR A 88 -6.07 8.11 11.62
CA THR A 88 -6.99 7.40 10.74
C THR A 88 -7.12 5.96 11.20
N THR A 89 -8.35 5.52 11.45
CA THR A 89 -8.65 4.10 11.69
C THR A 89 -9.16 3.47 10.41
N ILE A 90 -8.43 2.49 9.90
CA ILE A 90 -8.77 1.69 8.73
C ILE A 90 -9.65 0.53 9.16
N HIS A 91 -10.80 0.37 8.50
CA HIS A 91 -11.79 -0.69 8.75
C HIS A 91 -11.90 -1.68 7.60
N GLY A 92 -11.48 -1.30 6.40
CA GLY A 92 -11.56 -2.17 5.24
C GLY A 92 -10.73 -1.69 4.06
N ILE A 93 -10.56 -2.59 3.11
CA ILE A 93 -10.05 -2.30 1.77
C ILE A 93 -11.16 -2.61 0.78
N SER A 94 -11.56 -1.63 -0.03
CA SER A 94 -12.49 -1.83 -1.13
C SER A 94 -11.74 -1.83 -2.45
N ALA A 95 -11.99 -2.82 -3.31
CA ALA A 95 -11.32 -2.90 -4.60
C ALA A 95 -12.22 -3.46 -5.70
N GLN A 96 -11.90 -3.12 -6.96
CA GLN A 96 -12.36 -3.87 -8.12
C GLN A 96 -11.24 -4.76 -8.65
N VAL A 97 -11.56 -6.04 -8.86
CA VAL A 97 -10.60 -7.05 -9.33
C VAL A 97 -11.05 -7.69 -10.63
N VAL A 98 -10.09 -8.32 -11.32
CA VAL A 98 -10.33 -9.13 -12.52
C VAL A 98 -9.44 -10.36 -12.50
N GLY A 99 -9.81 -11.39 -13.26
CA GLY A 99 -9.03 -12.62 -13.32
C GLY A 99 -9.32 -13.55 -12.16
N LEU A 100 -10.58 -13.61 -11.72
CA LEU A 100 -10.98 -14.47 -10.61
C LEU A 100 -10.71 -15.95 -10.92
N PRO A 101 -10.19 -16.74 -9.97
CA PRO A 101 -9.97 -18.16 -10.18
C PRO A 101 -11.27 -18.91 -10.48
N ASP A 102 -11.21 -19.93 -11.34
CA ASP A 102 -12.34 -20.81 -11.64
C ASP A 102 -12.89 -21.55 -10.40
N ASN A 103 -12.01 -21.82 -9.43
CA ASN A 103 -12.41 -22.42 -8.17
C ASN A 103 -13.09 -21.37 -7.28
N PRO A 104 -14.41 -21.48 -7.02
CA PRO A 104 -15.13 -20.48 -6.21
C PRO A 104 -14.66 -20.42 -4.75
N ASP A 105 -13.99 -21.46 -4.25
CA ASP A 105 -13.45 -21.53 -2.89
C ASP A 105 -11.99 -21.04 -2.82
N ALA A 106 -11.39 -20.62 -3.93
CA ALA A 106 -10.09 -19.96 -3.92
C ALA A 106 -10.16 -18.64 -3.16
N LEU A 107 -9.10 -18.30 -2.44
CA LEU A 107 -9.02 -17.06 -1.67
C LEU A 107 -8.41 -15.95 -2.53
N VAL A 108 -9.08 -14.80 -2.53
CA VAL A 108 -8.55 -13.55 -3.10
C VAL A 108 -8.17 -12.66 -1.92
N THR A 109 -6.88 -12.40 -1.80
CA THR A 109 -6.28 -11.75 -0.64
C THR A 109 -5.89 -10.31 -0.95
N LEU A 110 -6.24 -9.40 -0.04
CA LEU A 110 -5.68 -8.05 0.03
C LEU A 110 -5.00 -7.88 1.38
N ALA A 111 -4.06 -6.94 1.45
CA ALA A 111 -3.28 -6.68 2.65
C ALA A 111 -2.90 -5.21 2.79
N LEU A 112 -2.57 -4.84 4.02
CA LEU A 112 -1.99 -3.55 4.40
C LEU A 112 -0.52 -3.75 4.77
N TYR A 113 0.32 -2.80 4.39
CA TYR A 113 1.76 -2.87 4.56
C TYR A 113 2.35 -1.52 4.97
N ASP A 114 3.41 -1.57 5.77
CA ASP A 114 4.28 -0.42 6.03
C ASP A 114 5.09 -0.03 4.79
N ASP A 115 5.48 1.24 4.74
CA ASP A 115 6.44 1.74 3.77
C ASP A 115 7.82 1.08 3.90
N PHE A 116 8.45 0.83 2.76
CA PHE A 116 9.77 0.21 2.69
C PHE A 116 10.94 1.23 2.83
N GLY A 117 10.66 2.54 2.91
CA GLY A 117 11.56 3.55 3.43
C GLY A 117 12.55 4.21 2.47
N PHE A 118 12.76 3.71 1.23
CA PHE A 118 13.83 4.24 0.37
C PHE A 118 13.39 4.89 -0.95
N ASN A 119 12.22 4.57 -1.47
CA ASN A 119 11.72 5.14 -2.73
C ASN A 119 10.24 5.52 -2.69
N GLY A 120 9.56 5.17 -1.58
CA GLY A 120 8.11 5.12 -1.39
C GLY A 120 7.25 4.92 -2.62
N PHE A 121 7.67 3.91 -3.36
CA PHE A 121 6.84 3.19 -4.32
C PHE A 121 6.88 1.69 -3.99
N ASP A 122 7.18 1.34 -2.74
CA ASP A 122 7.31 -0.04 -2.31
C ASP A 122 6.90 -0.24 -0.86
N ALA A 123 6.34 -1.41 -0.63
CA ALA A 123 5.81 -1.85 0.64
C ALA A 123 6.68 -2.96 1.21
N TRP A 124 6.75 -3.08 2.54
CA TRP A 124 7.41 -4.24 3.17
C TRP A 124 6.52 -5.49 3.11
N TRP A 125 6.42 -6.06 1.91
CA TRP A 125 5.56 -7.22 1.61
C TRP A 125 5.82 -8.53 2.37
N PRO A 126 7.02 -8.79 2.95
CA PRO A 126 7.24 -10.02 3.73
C PRO A 126 6.40 -10.09 5.01
N GLU A 127 6.03 -8.95 5.59
CA GLU A 127 5.34 -8.86 6.89
C GLU A 127 4.22 -7.82 6.77
N PRO A 128 3.03 -8.22 6.28
CA PRO A 128 1.87 -7.32 6.25
C PRO A 128 1.47 -6.90 7.66
N LEU A 129 1.02 -5.65 7.80
CA LEU A 129 0.34 -5.16 9.00
C LEU A 129 -1.00 -5.86 9.19
N TRP A 130 -1.65 -6.18 8.08
CA TRP A 130 -2.91 -6.91 8.05
C TRP A 130 -3.05 -7.67 6.73
N GLU A 131 -3.64 -8.87 6.77
CA GLU A 131 -3.95 -9.66 5.58
C GLU A 131 -5.34 -10.28 5.72
N GLY A 132 -6.17 -10.14 4.69
CA GLY A 132 -7.51 -10.67 4.69
C GLY A 132 -7.96 -11.17 3.32
N SER A 133 -8.89 -12.13 3.33
CA SER A 133 -9.33 -12.82 2.12
C SER A 133 -10.85 -12.89 1.98
N LEU A 134 -11.30 -12.88 0.72
CA LEU A 134 -12.66 -13.21 0.30
C LEU A 134 -12.62 -14.44 -0.61
N CYS A 135 -13.74 -15.14 -0.72
CA CYS A 135 -13.87 -16.27 -1.66
C CYS A 135 -14.04 -15.75 -3.08
N ALA A 136 -13.34 -16.33 -4.04
CA ALA A 136 -13.43 -15.95 -5.44
C ALA A 136 -14.88 -15.98 -5.95
N GLY A 137 -15.67 -16.97 -5.55
CA GLY A 137 -17.06 -17.06 -5.99
C GLY A 137 -18.05 -16.18 -5.21
N ASP A 138 -17.57 -15.38 -4.25
CA ASP A 138 -18.34 -14.30 -3.60
C ASP A 138 -18.06 -12.94 -4.29
N LEU A 139 -17.09 -12.91 -5.21
CA LEU A 139 -16.68 -11.73 -5.97
C LEU A 139 -17.29 -11.74 -7.38
N VAL A 140 -17.45 -10.54 -7.93
CA VAL A 140 -17.84 -10.33 -9.32
C VAL A 140 -16.81 -9.41 -9.96
N GLU A 141 -16.20 -9.85 -11.05
CA GLU A 141 -15.18 -9.06 -11.76
C GLU A 141 -15.72 -7.67 -12.15
N GLY A 142 -14.91 -6.64 -11.92
CA GLY A 142 -15.29 -5.25 -12.20
C GLY A 142 -16.37 -4.67 -11.29
N GLN A 143 -16.77 -5.36 -10.23
CA GLN A 143 -17.59 -4.79 -9.17
C GLN A 143 -16.75 -4.52 -7.93
N TRP A 144 -17.14 -3.50 -7.17
CA TRP A 144 -16.57 -3.22 -5.87
C TRP A 144 -16.90 -4.35 -4.90
N ALA A 145 -15.88 -4.85 -4.23
CA ALA A 145 -16.00 -5.70 -3.06
C ALA A 145 -15.16 -5.12 -1.92
N THR A 146 -15.51 -5.45 -0.68
CA THR A 146 -14.87 -4.91 0.51
C THR A 146 -14.32 -6.04 1.37
N TRP A 147 -13.01 -6.00 1.61
CA TRP A 147 -12.30 -6.82 2.57
C TRP A 147 -12.31 -6.09 3.91
N VAL A 148 -13.19 -6.49 4.81
CA VAL A 148 -13.34 -5.84 6.13
C VAL A 148 -12.29 -6.40 7.07
N LEU A 149 -11.57 -5.52 7.77
CA LEU A 149 -10.59 -5.88 8.79
C LEU A 149 -11.31 -6.55 9.97
N ASP A 150 -10.76 -7.67 10.44
CA ASP A 150 -11.20 -8.34 11.66
C ASP A 150 -10.85 -7.52 12.91
N GLU A 151 -9.70 -6.83 12.88
CA GLU A 151 -9.28 -5.82 13.86
C GLU A 151 -8.90 -4.52 13.14
N PRO A 152 -9.64 -3.40 13.35
CA PRO A 152 -9.32 -2.13 12.71
C PRO A 152 -7.92 -1.62 13.05
N LEU A 153 -7.21 -1.09 12.05
CA LEU A 153 -5.85 -0.59 12.20
C LEU A 153 -5.85 0.93 12.33
N THR A 154 -5.31 1.47 13.42
CA THR A 154 -5.14 2.93 13.57
C THR A 154 -3.74 3.34 13.15
N VAL A 155 -3.66 4.26 12.19
CA VAL A 155 -2.41 4.84 11.70
C VAL A 155 -2.36 6.33 12.08
N PRO A 156 -1.25 6.81 12.68
CA PRO A 156 -1.07 8.23 12.97
C PRO A 156 -0.99 9.08 11.70
N THR A 157 -1.30 10.35 11.85
CA THR A 157 -1.11 11.39 10.82
C THR A 157 0.26 11.30 10.16
N GLY A 158 0.30 11.38 8.82
CA GLY A 158 1.55 11.35 8.05
C GLY A 158 2.22 9.97 7.93
N THR A 159 1.57 8.91 8.43
CA THR A 159 2.04 7.54 8.23
C THR A 159 1.74 7.09 6.80
N LEU A 160 2.77 6.65 6.08
CA LEU A 160 2.59 5.99 4.79
C LEU A 160 2.10 4.57 5.00
N ILE A 161 0.95 4.25 4.40
CA ILE A 161 0.37 2.91 4.39
C ILE A 161 0.12 2.47 2.95
N TYR A 162 0.45 1.22 2.63
CA TYR A 162 0.16 0.63 1.33
C TYR A 162 -0.93 -0.40 1.45
N ALA A 163 -1.85 -0.40 0.50
CA ALA A 163 -2.88 -1.41 0.36
C ALA A 163 -2.79 -2.06 -1.01
N GLY A 164 -2.99 -3.37 -1.08
CA GLY A 164 -2.89 -4.08 -2.34
C GLY A 164 -2.72 -5.58 -2.18
N HIS A 165 -2.10 -6.22 -3.17
CA HIS A 165 -1.87 -7.65 -3.15
C HIS A 165 -0.62 -8.07 -3.94
N GLN A 166 -0.25 -9.33 -3.75
CA GLN A 166 0.79 -9.99 -4.52
C GLN A 166 0.15 -10.82 -5.63
N ARG A 167 0.68 -10.70 -6.84
CA ARG A 167 0.33 -11.50 -8.01
C ARG A 167 1.51 -12.39 -8.37
N PHE A 168 1.30 -13.70 -8.52
CA PHE A 168 2.36 -14.69 -8.77
C PHE A 168 2.51 -15.07 -10.24
N GLY A 169 1.71 -14.48 -11.15
CA GLY A 169 1.86 -14.65 -12.60
C GLY A 169 0.71 -14.04 -13.40
N ALA A 170 0.67 -14.34 -14.70
CA ALA A 170 -0.31 -13.79 -15.65
C ALA A 170 -1.77 -14.19 -15.37
N ASP A 171 -1.96 -15.36 -14.75
CA ASP A 171 -3.28 -15.96 -14.56
C ASP A 171 -3.92 -15.59 -13.21
N ASP A 172 -3.15 -14.99 -12.29
CA ASP A 172 -3.61 -14.58 -10.98
C ASP A 172 -4.53 -13.34 -11.06
N VAL A 173 -5.30 -13.15 -9.99
CA VAL A 173 -6.12 -11.95 -9.81
C VAL A 173 -5.25 -10.70 -9.96
N ALA A 174 -5.79 -9.66 -10.58
CA ALA A 174 -5.17 -8.34 -10.65
C ALA A 174 -6.17 -7.25 -10.24
N LEU A 175 -5.64 -6.13 -9.78
CA LEU A 175 -6.44 -4.93 -9.57
C LEU A 175 -6.81 -4.33 -10.93
N LEU A 176 -8.03 -3.82 -11.03
CA LEU A 176 -8.39 -2.90 -12.11
C LEU A 176 -7.79 -1.53 -11.81
N PHE A 177 -7.50 -0.75 -12.85
CA PHE A 177 -7.11 0.65 -12.74
C PHE A 177 -7.91 1.52 -13.72
N ASP A 178 -7.90 2.83 -13.50
CA ASP A 178 -8.41 3.84 -14.42
C ASP A 178 -7.29 4.57 -15.18
N GLU A 179 -7.61 5.67 -15.86
CA GLU A 179 -6.61 6.58 -16.41
C GLU A 179 -6.21 7.59 -15.34
N ALA A 180 -4.91 7.68 -15.04
CA ALA A 180 -4.39 8.71 -14.13
C ALA A 180 -4.76 10.11 -14.65
N SER A 181 -5.26 10.96 -13.75
CA SER A 181 -5.73 12.32 -14.09
C SER A 181 -4.60 13.33 -14.36
N HIS A 182 -3.33 12.93 -14.16
CA HIS A 182 -2.14 13.79 -14.27
C HIS A 182 -1.72 13.99 -15.73
N GLY A 183 -2.38 14.96 -16.38
CA GLY A 183 -2.54 15.16 -17.83
C GLY A 183 -1.31 15.34 -18.74
N ASP A 184 -0.10 14.99 -18.30
CA ASP A 184 1.08 14.85 -19.18
C ASP A 184 1.59 13.40 -19.34
N GLY A 185 0.98 12.44 -18.62
CA GLY A 185 1.33 11.02 -18.69
C GLY A 185 2.68 10.67 -18.07
N SER A 186 3.36 11.63 -17.44
CA SER A 186 4.51 11.39 -16.59
C SER A 186 4.04 11.10 -15.17
N CYS A 187 4.65 10.09 -14.56
CA CYS A 187 4.30 9.67 -13.20
C CYS A 187 5.58 9.53 -12.37
N ALA A 188 6.35 10.61 -12.26
CA ALA A 188 7.71 10.57 -11.72
C ALA A 188 7.86 11.29 -10.37
N THR A 189 6.86 12.07 -9.96
CA THR A 189 6.88 12.82 -8.71
C THR A 189 6.08 12.06 -7.66
N TRP A 190 6.44 12.26 -6.40
CA TRP A 190 5.76 11.66 -5.26
C TRP A 190 4.28 12.03 -5.20
N ASP A 191 3.95 13.27 -5.57
CA ASP A 191 2.62 13.86 -5.41
C ASP A 191 1.63 13.41 -6.49
N ASP A 192 2.12 13.01 -7.66
CA ASP A 192 1.28 12.67 -8.82
C ASP A 192 0.96 11.16 -8.93
N CYS A 193 1.62 10.29 -8.15
CA CYS A 193 1.45 8.84 -8.30
C CYS A 193 1.28 8.14 -6.97
N HIS A 194 0.12 7.50 -6.82
CA HIS A 194 -0.22 6.74 -5.62
C HIS A 194 -0.17 5.24 -5.87
N SER A 195 -0.33 4.82 -7.12
CA SER A 195 -0.22 3.42 -7.50
C SER A 195 1.21 3.04 -7.87
N ALA A 196 1.66 1.89 -7.41
CA ALA A 196 2.98 1.36 -7.66
C ALA A 196 2.93 -0.12 -8.00
N VAL A 197 3.97 -0.57 -8.71
CA VAL A 197 4.23 -1.97 -8.99
C VAL A 197 5.62 -2.34 -8.50
N ASN A 198 5.72 -3.45 -7.76
CA ASN A 198 6.99 -4.11 -7.46
C ASN A 198 7.10 -5.39 -8.31
N LEU A 199 8.20 -5.53 -9.04
CA LEU A 199 8.59 -6.73 -9.77
C LEU A 199 9.64 -7.47 -8.91
N PRO A 200 9.24 -8.39 -8.02
CA PRO A 200 10.13 -8.97 -7.02
C PRO A 200 11.28 -9.78 -7.61
N ASP A 201 11.06 -10.34 -8.81
CA ASP A 201 12.07 -11.15 -9.52
C ASP A 201 13.07 -10.27 -10.29
N ALA A 202 12.74 -8.99 -10.52
CA ALA A 202 13.59 -8.01 -11.20
C ALA A 202 14.73 -7.48 -10.32
N THR A 203 15.59 -8.39 -9.87
CA THR A 203 16.78 -8.07 -9.04
C THR A 203 17.90 -7.40 -9.83
N SER A 204 17.84 -7.43 -11.16
CA SER A 204 18.68 -6.60 -12.03
C SER A 204 17.99 -6.31 -13.35
N ILE A 205 18.19 -5.10 -13.88
CA ILE A 205 17.66 -4.65 -15.18
C ILE A 205 18.79 -3.97 -15.95
N THR A 206 18.96 -4.29 -17.23
CA THR A 206 19.95 -3.64 -18.09
C THR A 206 19.26 -2.70 -19.07
N ILE A 207 19.53 -1.41 -18.96
CA ILE A 207 18.98 -0.36 -19.83
C ILE A 207 20.14 0.35 -20.52
N SER A 208 20.11 0.38 -21.86
CA SER A 208 21.13 1.06 -22.67
C SER A 208 22.58 0.65 -22.33
N GLY A 209 22.79 -0.61 -21.94
CA GLY A 209 24.10 -1.16 -21.58
C GLY A 209 24.56 -0.89 -20.14
N VAL A 210 23.73 -0.23 -19.32
CA VAL A 210 23.97 -0.05 -17.88
C VAL A 210 23.08 -1.02 -17.10
N THR A 211 23.70 -1.82 -16.24
CA THR A 211 22.99 -2.76 -15.36
C THR A 211 22.72 -2.10 -14.02
N TYR A 212 21.45 -2.01 -13.66
CA TYR A 212 20.97 -1.61 -12.35
C TYR A 212 20.64 -2.85 -11.54
N THR A 213 20.96 -2.85 -10.26
CA THR A 213 20.68 -3.96 -9.34
C THR A 213 19.75 -3.48 -8.24
N PHE A 214 18.77 -4.30 -7.91
CA PHE A 214 17.73 -3.96 -6.94
C PHE A 214 17.65 -5.03 -5.86
N TRP A 215 17.62 -4.58 -4.61
CA TRP A 215 17.38 -5.46 -3.48
C TRP A 215 15.86 -5.55 -3.29
N LYS A 216 15.33 -6.79 -3.30
CA LYS A 216 13.88 -7.09 -3.23
C LYS A 216 13.04 -6.68 -4.46
N GLY A 217 13.68 -6.62 -5.62
CA GLY A 217 13.00 -6.39 -6.89
C GLY A 217 12.97 -4.93 -7.31
N TYR A 218 12.45 -4.67 -8.50
CA TYR A 218 12.30 -3.33 -9.04
C TYR A 218 10.94 -2.77 -8.67
N SER A 219 10.90 -1.59 -8.06
CA SER A 219 9.66 -0.90 -7.72
C SER A 219 9.57 0.42 -8.48
N GLY A 220 8.40 0.71 -9.02
CA GLY A 220 8.14 1.93 -9.75
C GLY A 220 6.67 2.33 -9.69
N SER A 221 6.42 3.62 -9.87
CA SER A 221 5.08 4.17 -10.03
C SER A 221 4.40 3.62 -11.28
N LEU A 222 3.08 3.43 -11.18
CA LEU A 222 2.23 3.13 -12.32
C LEU A 222 1.55 4.42 -12.77
N PRO A 223 1.56 4.79 -14.07
CA PRO A 223 0.87 5.98 -14.58
C PRO A 223 -0.65 5.77 -14.69
N ARG A 224 -1.25 5.08 -13.73
CA ARG A 224 -2.66 4.66 -13.64
C ARG A 224 -3.01 4.54 -12.17
N ASP A 225 -4.24 4.86 -11.78
CA ASP A 225 -4.67 4.66 -10.41
C ASP A 225 -5.45 3.35 -10.29
N TYR A 226 -4.96 2.43 -9.45
CA TYR A 226 -5.71 1.22 -9.15
C TYR A 226 -7.03 1.61 -8.48
N LEU A 227 -8.08 0.89 -8.86
CA LEU A 227 -9.41 0.96 -8.26
C LEU A 227 -9.40 0.23 -6.92
N LEU A 228 -8.66 0.80 -5.96
CA LEU A 228 -8.50 0.32 -4.60
C LEU A 228 -8.59 1.52 -3.65
N ARG A 229 -9.37 1.35 -2.58
CA ARG A 229 -9.72 2.38 -1.62
C ARG A 229 -9.57 1.87 -0.21
N LEU A 230 -9.23 2.76 0.71
CA LEU A 230 -9.32 2.47 2.15
C LEU A 230 -10.68 2.94 2.67
N ASP A 231 -11.37 2.05 3.37
CA ASP A 231 -12.57 2.36 4.12
C ASP A 231 -12.15 2.74 5.56
N VAL A 232 -12.28 4.02 5.92
CA VAL A 232 -11.69 4.58 7.15
C VAL A 232 -12.67 5.43 7.96
N THR A 233 -12.36 5.63 9.24
CA THR A 233 -12.84 6.75 10.04
C THR A 233 -11.65 7.63 10.41
N GLN A 234 -11.83 8.95 10.37
CA GLN A 234 -10.76 9.92 10.61
C GLN A 234 -11.16 10.92 11.68
N ASP A 235 -10.18 11.32 12.49
CA ASP A 235 -10.32 12.49 13.35
C ASP A 235 -10.28 13.78 12.51
N ASP A 236 -10.76 14.88 13.11
CA ASP A 236 -10.65 16.22 12.51
C ASP A 236 -9.18 16.58 12.27
N ALA A 237 -8.88 17.11 11.09
CA ALA A 237 -7.54 17.57 10.79
C ALA A 237 -7.14 18.73 11.72
N PRO A 238 -5.89 18.73 12.22
CA PRO A 238 -5.38 19.91 12.91
C PRO A 238 -5.43 21.11 11.95
N ALA A 239 -5.64 22.30 12.50
CA ALA A 239 -5.59 23.51 11.69
C ALA A 239 -4.16 23.67 11.12
N ALA A 240 -4.03 24.25 9.92
CA ALA A 240 -2.72 24.39 9.28
C ALA A 240 -1.73 25.17 10.15
N GLU A 241 -2.22 26.13 10.94
CA GLU A 241 -1.44 26.89 11.91
C GLU A 241 -0.95 26.06 13.12
N ASP A 242 -1.54 24.90 13.38
CA ASP A 242 -1.18 23.99 14.48
C ASP A 242 -0.19 22.90 14.05
N LEU A 243 0.05 22.76 12.74
CA LEU A 243 1.06 21.83 12.22
C LEU A 243 2.47 22.32 12.57
N VAL A 244 3.25 21.47 13.24
CA VAL A 244 4.67 21.74 13.53
C VAL A 244 5.49 21.78 12.23
N PHE A 245 5.14 20.91 11.27
CA PHE A 245 5.67 20.90 9.92
C PHE A 245 4.56 21.19 8.92
N ALA A 246 4.68 22.29 8.19
CA ALA A 246 3.77 22.64 7.10
C ALA A 246 4.54 22.66 5.78
N LEU A 247 3.96 22.06 4.74
CA LEU A 247 4.46 22.21 3.39
C LEU A 247 4.31 23.68 2.97
N ASP A 248 5.41 24.31 2.58
CA ASP A 248 5.38 25.61 1.91
C ASP A 248 5.29 25.35 0.39
N PRO A 249 4.12 25.56 -0.24
CA PRO A 249 3.92 25.25 -1.66
C PRO A 249 4.77 26.12 -2.58
N ASP A 250 5.34 27.23 -2.07
CA ASP A 250 6.23 28.10 -2.83
C ASP A 250 7.69 27.65 -2.75
N LYS A 251 8.01 26.60 -1.98
CA LYS A 251 9.36 26.06 -1.84
C LYS A 251 9.54 24.82 -2.71
N PRO A 252 10.52 24.81 -3.63
CA PRO A 252 10.80 23.62 -4.41
C PRO A 252 11.29 22.49 -3.50
N THR A 253 10.63 21.33 -3.57
CA THR A 253 11.10 20.08 -2.98
C THR A 253 12.18 19.46 -3.87
N GLY A 254 13.18 18.80 -3.29
CA GLY A 254 14.29 18.20 -4.04
C GLY A 254 14.69 16.84 -3.48
N SER A 255 15.01 15.86 -4.33
CA SER A 255 15.29 14.47 -3.94
C SER A 255 16.67 14.21 -3.31
N ARG A 256 17.41 15.27 -2.97
CA ARG A 256 18.74 15.17 -2.39
C ARG A 256 18.69 15.88 -1.06
N GLN A 257 18.53 15.13 0.01
CA GLN A 257 18.47 15.65 1.37
C GLN A 257 19.19 14.64 2.25
N ALA A 258 19.79 15.11 3.33
CA ALA A 258 20.39 14.23 4.33
C ALA A 258 20.11 14.79 5.71
N PHE A 259 19.78 13.88 6.63
CA PHE A 259 19.75 14.18 8.05
C PHE A 259 21.08 13.77 8.68
N GLY A 260 21.64 14.61 9.55
CA GLY A 260 22.84 14.31 10.29
C GLY A 260 23.22 15.42 11.25
N ASP A 261 23.57 15.04 12.48
CA ASP A 261 24.02 15.92 13.56
C ASP A 261 25.41 16.50 13.23
N TYR A 262 25.45 17.72 12.66
CA TYR A 262 26.69 18.31 12.13
C TYR A 262 27.51 19.02 13.20
N ASP A 263 26.87 19.49 14.28
CA ASP A 263 27.52 20.21 15.38
C ASP A 263 27.62 19.39 16.68
N ASN A 264 27.13 18.15 16.65
CA ASN A 264 27.20 17.15 17.70
C ASN A 264 26.41 17.57 18.96
N ASP A 265 25.25 18.21 18.77
CA ASP A 265 24.36 18.63 19.84
C ASP A 265 23.32 17.56 20.25
N GLY A 266 23.22 16.49 19.44
CA GLY A 266 22.33 15.36 19.66
C GLY A 266 21.00 15.43 18.91
N PHE A 267 20.80 16.41 18.02
CA PHE A 267 19.64 16.51 17.14
C PHE A 267 20.05 16.35 15.68
N GLU A 268 19.29 15.59 14.88
CA GLU A 268 19.59 15.49 13.46
C GLU A 268 19.25 16.78 12.71
N ASP A 269 20.27 17.41 12.11
CA ASP A 269 20.13 18.58 11.25
C ASP A 269 19.78 18.20 9.81
N LEU A 270 19.21 19.14 9.04
CA LEU A 270 18.80 18.91 7.64
C LEU A 270 19.75 19.60 6.66
N TYR A 271 20.45 18.81 5.86
CA TYR A 271 21.18 19.28 4.69
C TYR A 271 20.32 19.15 3.43
N VAL A 272 20.20 20.26 2.69
CA VAL A 272 19.67 20.31 1.33
C VAL A 272 20.77 20.88 0.43
N PRO A 273 20.96 20.47 -0.84
CA PRO A 273 22.02 21.00 -1.69
C PRO A 273 22.07 22.52 -1.71
N GLY A 274 23.12 23.08 -1.06
CA GLY A 274 23.34 24.52 -0.94
C GLY A 274 22.72 25.19 0.29
N ALA A 275 22.10 24.45 1.21
CA ALA A 275 21.55 24.96 2.46
C ALA A 275 21.73 23.98 3.63
N LEU A 276 21.99 24.49 4.82
CA LEU A 276 22.08 23.71 6.06
C LEU A 276 21.14 24.32 7.09
N TRP A 277 20.29 23.47 7.64
CA TRP A 277 19.25 23.83 8.60
C TRP A 277 19.55 23.13 9.91
N HIS A 278 19.89 23.89 10.94
CA HIS A 278 20.16 23.40 12.29
C HIS A 278 18.86 23.06 13.00
N ASN A 279 18.76 21.88 13.61
CA ASN A 279 17.58 21.46 14.36
C ASN A 279 17.61 22.00 15.79
N ASP A 280 16.71 22.93 16.12
CA ASP A 280 16.68 23.61 17.43
C ASP A 280 16.16 22.70 18.58
N GLY A 281 15.83 21.43 18.29
CA GLY A 281 15.38 20.43 19.26
C GLY A 281 13.91 20.55 19.69
N ASP A 282 13.17 21.51 19.14
CA ASP A 282 11.75 21.75 19.41
C ASP A 282 10.86 21.62 18.15
N GLY A 283 11.40 20.99 17.10
CA GLY A 283 10.75 20.84 15.80
C GLY A 283 10.96 22.03 14.85
N ARG A 284 11.69 23.07 15.28
CA ARG A 284 12.11 24.18 14.41
C ARG A 284 13.50 23.97 13.83
N PHE A 285 13.71 24.63 12.70
CA PHE A 285 14.99 24.62 12.01
C PHE A 285 15.47 26.05 11.75
N THR A 286 16.73 26.32 12.09
CA THR A 286 17.39 27.60 11.82
C THR A 286 18.31 27.47 10.60
N ASP A 287 18.16 28.36 9.61
CA ASP A 287 19.06 28.42 8.47
C ASP A 287 20.46 28.89 8.94
N VAL A 288 21.43 27.98 8.88
CA VAL A 288 22.83 28.19 9.25
C VAL A 288 23.76 28.07 8.03
N THR A 289 23.22 28.24 6.82
CA THR A 289 23.94 28.03 5.55
C THR A 289 25.20 28.89 5.45
N ASP A 290 25.09 30.18 5.82
CA ASP A 290 26.22 31.11 5.82
C ASP A 290 27.22 30.79 6.94
N ASP A 291 26.71 30.53 8.15
CA ASP A 291 27.53 30.29 9.35
C ASP A 291 28.30 28.97 9.31
N SER A 292 27.73 27.96 8.64
CA SER A 292 28.36 26.65 8.44
C SER A 292 29.43 26.66 7.33
N GLY A 293 29.49 27.71 6.52
CA GLY A 293 30.48 27.86 5.45
C GLY A 293 30.25 26.95 4.24
N ILE A 294 29.05 26.38 4.09
CA ILE A 294 28.67 25.56 2.93
C ILE A 294 28.08 26.36 1.78
N ALA A 295 27.74 27.63 2.01
CA ALA A 295 27.29 28.55 0.97
C ALA A 295 28.34 28.63 -0.14
N ALA A 296 27.98 28.23 -1.36
CA ALA A 296 28.85 28.25 -2.54
C ALA A 296 28.72 29.56 -3.33
#